data_AF-A0A9P5XRC1-F1
#
_entry.id   AF-A0A9P5XRC1-F1
#
_cell.length_a   1.000
_cell.length_b   1.000
_cell.length_c   1.000
_cell.angle_alpha   90.00
_cell.angle_beta   90.00
_cell.angle_gamma   90.00
#
_symmetry.space_group_name_H-M   'P 1'
#
loop_
_entity.id
_entity.type
_entity.pdbx_description
1 polymer ?
#
loop_
_entity_poly.entity_id
_entity_poly.type
_entity_poly.pdbx_seq_one_letter_code
_entity_poly.pdbx_strand_id
1 'polypeptide(L)'
;LPDQFKDFVTSHAGPSGLGGAFMVHCHHELFHAQWKTILDDEFMEAYMHGVVIQCPDGLYRRFYLRLFTYSADYPEKILLASTRNLGSCPCPRCEIQLSKVHNVGMAMDRKQRTTKARIDNASQREIIAKARKLIYQEGYLVNSAQVERLLKPQSLVPTVNTFSEQLAPLGFNMYPMFVVDLLHEVEIGVWRSLFIHLLRILHCGDGQLIHEMDRR
;
A
#
# COMPACT_ATOMS: atom_id res chain seq x y z
N LEU A 1 -10.63 3.98 14.73
CA LEU A 1 -10.41 3.71 16.16
C LEU A 1 -11.67 4.13 16.92
N PRO A 2 -12.17 3.33 17.87
CA PRO A 2 -13.35 3.67 18.67
C PRO A 2 -13.14 4.94 19.49
N ASP A 3 -14.22 5.63 19.86
CA ASP A 3 -14.11 6.86 20.66
C ASP A 3 -13.51 6.60 22.05
N GLN A 4 -13.79 5.44 22.64
CA GLN A 4 -13.15 4.99 23.89
C GLN A 4 -11.62 4.99 23.84
N PHE A 5 -11.02 4.72 22.66
CA PHE A 5 -9.57 4.79 22.50
C PHE A 5 -9.08 6.24 22.50
N LYS A 6 -9.84 7.17 21.91
CA LYS A 6 -9.50 8.61 21.93
C LYS A 6 -9.58 9.16 23.37
N ASP A 7 -10.58 8.74 24.13
CA ASP A 7 -10.73 9.11 25.54
C ASP A 7 -9.55 8.58 26.36
N PHE A 8 -9.17 7.31 26.17
CA PHE A 8 -7.98 6.71 26.78
C PHE A 8 -6.70 7.48 26.45
N VAL A 9 -6.48 7.85 25.19
CA VAL A 9 -5.29 8.62 24.80
C VAL A 9 -5.29 10.00 25.48
N THR A 10 -6.44 10.66 25.51
CA THR A 10 -6.58 11.99 26.12
C THR A 10 -6.32 11.96 27.63
N SER A 11 -6.75 10.91 28.33
CA SER A 11 -6.50 10.76 29.77
C SER A 11 -5.03 10.55 30.12
N HIS A 12 -4.23 9.99 29.21
CA HIS A 12 -2.81 9.70 29.44
C HIS A 12 -1.87 10.80 28.90
N ALA A 13 -2.22 11.42 27.77
CA ALA A 13 -1.39 12.42 27.11
C ALA A 13 -1.77 13.88 27.48
N GLY A 14 -2.87 14.07 28.20
CA GLY A 14 -3.40 15.39 28.56
C GLY A 14 -4.26 16.05 27.46
N PRO A 15 -4.84 17.22 27.75
CA PRO A 15 -5.86 17.87 26.90
C PRO A 15 -5.37 18.35 25.54
N SER A 16 -4.06 18.49 25.35
CA SER A 16 -3.46 18.79 24.04
C SER A 16 -3.52 17.62 23.07
N GLY A 17 -3.77 16.41 23.58
CA GLY A 17 -3.84 15.16 22.82
C GLY A 17 -2.53 14.78 22.12
N LEU A 18 -2.43 13.53 21.69
CA LEU A 18 -1.43 13.15 20.69
C LEU A 18 -2.00 13.51 19.32
N GLY A 19 -1.34 14.44 18.61
CA GLY A 19 -1.84 15.03 17.36
C GLY A 19 -2.10 14.04 16.22
N GLY A 20 -2.61 14.52 15.08
CA GLY A 20 -3.06 13.66 13.96
C GLY A 20 -2.06 12.60 13.48
N ALA A 21 -0.74 12.89 13.53
CA ALA A 21 0.30 11.93 13.16
C ALA A 21 0.32 10.68 14.06
N PHE A 22 0.04 10.83 15.35
CA PHE A 22 -0.08 9.71 16.27
C PHE A 22 -1.31 8.85 15.95
N MET A 23 -2.45 9.48 15.70
CA MET A 23 -3.68 8.74 15.35
C MET A 23 -3.50 7.97 14.04
N VAL A 24 -2.87 8.57 13.03
CA VAL A 24 -2.52 7.88 11.78
C VAL A 24 -1.62 6.66 12.07
N HIS A 25 -0.59 6.82 12.90
CA HIS A 25 0.27 5.71 13.31
C HIS A 25 -0.52 4.58 13.99
N CYS A 26 -1.40 4.89 14.94
CA CYS A 26 -2.26 3.89 15.58
C CYS A 26 -3.20 3.19 14.59
N HIS A 27 -3.70 3.89 13.58
CA HIS A 27 -4.50 3.30 12.52
C HIS A 27 -3.70 2.31 11.67
N HIS A 28 -2.45 2.63 11.32
CA HIS A 28 -1.56 1.69 10.64
C HIS A 28 -1.27 0.45 11.50
N GLU A 29 -0.94 0.62 12.78
CA GLU A 29 -0.69 -0.51 13.70
C GLU A 29 -1.95 -1.39 13.83
N LEU A 30 -3.14 -0.80 13.97
CA LEU A 30 -4.40 -1.55 14.06
C LEU A 30 -4.67 -2.35 12.79
N PHE A 31 -4.48 -1.74 11.62
CA PHE A 31 -4.72 -2.40 10.34
C PHE A 31 -3.81 -3.63 10.17
N HIS A 32 -2.54 -3.52 10.53
CA HIS A 32 -1.62 -4.66 10.49
C HIS A 32 -1.91 -5.69 11.60
N ALA A 33 -2.36 -5.28 12.77
CA ALA A 33 -2.81 -6.20 13.81
C ALA A 33 -4.00 -7.06 13.34
N GLN A 34 -4.94 -6.50 12.59
CA GLN A 34 -6.05 -7.25 11.99
C GLN A 34 -5.53 -8.30 10.99
N TRP A 35 -4.60 -7.93 10.12
CA TRP A 35 -3.96 -8.88 9.21
C TRP A 35 -3.19 -9.97 9.94
N LYS A 36 -2.60 -9.67 11.09
CA LYS A 36 -1.89 -10.65 11.91
C LYS A 36 -2.83 -11.71 12.48
N THR A 37 -4.06 -11.33 12.79
CA THR A 37 -5.11 -12.28 13.19
C THR A 37 -5.54 -13.17 12.02
N ILE A 38 -5.55 -12.66 10.79
CA ILE A 38 -5.92 -13.45 9.60
C ILE A 38 -4.79 -14.41 9.20
N LEU A 39 -3.55 -13.93 9.27
CA LEU A 39 -2.35 -14.71 8.99
C LEU A 39 -1.87 -15.38 10.29
N ASP A 40 -2.75 -16.10 10.96
CA ASP A 40 -2.44 -16.79 12.20
C ASP A 40 -1.54 -18.02 11.98
N ASP A 41 -1.22 -18.73 13.06
CA ASP A 41 -0.35 -19.90 13.01
C ASP A 41 -0.94 -21.03 12.15
N GLU A 42 -2.27 -21.19 12.13
CA GLU A 42 -2.94 -22.18 11.28
C GLU A 42 -2.83 -21.82 9.79
N PHE A 43 -3.06 -20.55 9.44
CA PHE A 43 -2.85 -20.06 8.09
C PHE A 43 -1.39 -20.27 7.66
N MET A 44 -0.44 -19.96 8.53
CA MET A 44 0.99 -20.08 8.23
C MET A 44 1.40 -21.55 8.03
N GLU A 45 0.89 -22.47 8.84
CA GLU A 45 1.07 -23.91 8.67
C GLU A 45 0.49 -24.38 7.31
N ALA A 46 -0.75 -23.97 7.00
CA ALA A 46 -1.39 -24.24 5.72
C ALA A 46 -0.65 -23.60 4.53
N TYR A 47 -0.04 -22.44 4.71
CA TYR A 47 0.76 -21.77 3.69
C TYR A 47 2.06 -22.54 3.41
N MET A 48 2.77 -23.00 4.44
CA MET A 48 4.02 -23.74 4.30
C MET A 48 3.79 -25.18 3.82
N HIS A 49 2.83 -25.87 4.41
CA HIS A 49 2.66 -27.32 4.27
C HIS A 49 1.45 -27.71 3.43
N GLY A 50 0.53 -26.79 3.14
CA GLY A 50 -0.69 -27.05 2.40
C GLY A 50 -1.76 -27.78 3.22
N VAL A 51 -3.01 -27.63 2.81
CA VAL A 51 -4.18 -28.28 3.41
C VAL A 51 -4.59 -29.47 2.57
N VAL A 52 -4.80 -30.62 3.19
CA VAL A 52 -5.29 -31.82 2.50
C VAL A 52 -6.82 -31.83 2.53
N ILE A 53 -7.44 -31.79 1.34
CA ILE A 53 -8.89 -31.71 1.18
C ILE A 53 -9.33 -32.88 0.29
N GLN A 54 -10.42 -33.55 0.67
CA GLN A 54 -11.09 -34.51 -0.19
C GLN A 54 -11.91 -33.74 -1.25
N CYS A 55 -11.59 -33.95 -2.52
CA CYS A 55 -12.30 -33.32 -3.63
C CYS A 55 -13.59 -34.10 -3.96
N PRO A 56 -14.52 -33.50 -4.75
CA PRO A 56 -15.78 -34.14 -5.14
C PRO A 56 -15.63 -35.47 -5.90
N ASP A 57 -14.47 -35.74 -6.48
CA ASP A 57 -14.14 -37.00 -7.15
C ASP A 57 -13.65 -38.09 -6.18
N GLY A 58 -13.70 -37.85 -4.87
CA GLY A 58 -13.28 -38.77 -3.82
C GLY A 58 -11.77 -38.79 -3.55
N LEU A 59 -10.97 -38.09 -4.36
CA LEU A 59 -9.51 -38.04 -4.22
C LEU A 59 -9.07 -36.95 -3.25
N TYR A 60 -8.04 -37.25 -2.45
CA TYR A 60 -7.41 -36.27 -1.58
C TYR A 60 -6.33 -35.49 -2.34
N ARG A 61 -6.40 -34.16 -2.26
CA ARG A 61 -5.40 -33.25 -2.84
C ARG A 61 -4.89 -32.27 -1.81
N ARG A 62 -3.61 -31.91 -1.93
CA ARG A 62 -2.95 -30.91 -1.07
C ARG A 62 -3.01 -29.55 -1.76
N PHE A 63 -3.72 -28.61 -1.17
CA PHE A 63 -3.89 -27.25 -1.64
C PHE A 63 -2.94 -26.32 -0.89
N TYR A 64 -2.22 -25.47 -1.62
CA TYR A 64 -1.33 -24.48 -1.03
C TYR A 64 -1.98 -23.10 -1.10
N LEU A 65 -2.08 -22.43 0.05
CA LEU A 65 -2.50 -21.04 0.10
C LEU A 65 -1.37 -20.17 -0.46
N ARG A 66 -1.68 -19.30 -1.42
CA ARG A 66 -0.71 -18.39 -2.05
C ARG A 66 -1.35 -17.03 -2.26
N LEU A 67 -0.66 -15.99 -1.78
CA LEU A 67 -1.06 -14.61 -1.99
C LEU A 67 -0.38 -14.11 -3.27
N PHE A 68 -1.18 -13.81 -4.30
CA PHE A 68 -0.67 -13.33 -5.58
C PHE A 68 -0.97 -11.87 -5.82
N THR A 69 -2.20 -11.44 -5.53
CA THR A 69 -2.69 -10.11 -5.85
C THR A 69 -3.58 -9.57 -4.73
N TYR A 70 -3.52 -8.25 -4.55
CA TYR A 70 -4.43 -7.48 -3.71
C TYR A 70 -4.89 -6.27 -4.50
N SER A 71 -6.16 -6.27 -4.88
CA SER A 71 -6.84 -5.18 -5.57
C SER A 71 -7.61 -4.37 -4.55
N ALA A 72 -7.33 -3.09 -4.45
CA ALA A 72 -8.01 -2.17 -3.55
C ALA A 72 -7.82 -0.73 -4.03
N ASP A 73 -8.51 0.20 -3.39
CA ASP A 73 -8.28 1.62 -3.65
C ASP A 73 -6.88 2.07 -3.20
N TYR A 74 -6.51 3.30 -3.57
CA TYR A 74 -5.18 3.83 -3.26
C TYR A 74 -4.92 3.95 -1.75
N PRO A 75 -5.80 4.57 -0.93
CA PRO A 75 -5.61 4.64 0.51
C PRO A 75 -5.36 3.27 1.17
N GLU A 76 -6.13 2.25 0.80
CA GLU A 76 -5.99 0.90 1.36
C GLU A 76 -4.68 0.23 0.94
N LYS A 77 -4.28 0.33 -0.32
CA LYS A 77 -2.97 -0.16 -0.80
C LYS A 77 -1.80 0.45 -0.03
N ILE A 78 -1.90 1.73 0.30
CA ILE A 78 -0.84 2.46 1.00
C ILE A 78 -0.74 2.01 2.46
N LEU A 79 -1.88 1.76 3.12
CA LEU A 79 -1.91 1.14 4.45
C LEU A 79 -1.25 -0.24 4.42
N LEU A 80 -1.66 -1.10 3.48
CA LEU A 80 -1.11 -2.45 3.31
C LEU A 80 0.37 -2.48 2.98
N ALA A 81 0.85 -1.53 2.16
CA ALA A 81 2.26 -1.43 1.80
C ALA A 81 3.12 -0.82 2.92
N SER A 82 2.51 -0.35 4.01
CA SER A 82 3.16 0.44 5.07
C SER A 82 3.95 1.62 4.49
N THR A 83 3.31 2.35 3.57
CA THR A 83 3.87 3.57 2.97
C THR A 83 3.03 4.79 3.31
N ARG A 84 3.54 5.98 3.04
CA ARG A 84 2.84 7.25 3.31
C ARG A 84 1.89 7.61 2.18
N ASN A 85 0.67 7.99 2.54
CA ASN A 85 -0.31 8.53 1.61
C ASN A 85 0.23 9.77 0.91
N LEU A 86 0.31 9.74 -0.42
CA LEU A 86 0.91 10.79 -1.26
C LEU A 86 2.29 11.25 -0.76
N GLY A 87 3.09 10.32 -0.21
CA GLY A 87 4.46 10.60 0.22
C GLY A 87 5.38 10.99 -0.93
N SER A 88 6.66 11.23 -0.61
CA SER A 88 7.70 11.48 -1.60
C SER A 88 7.78 10.39 -2.68
N CYS A 89 7.47 9.13 -2.35
CA CYS A 89 7.37 8.00 -3.25
C CYS A 89 5.96 7.39 -3.14
N PRO A 90 4.96 7.91 -3.86
CA PRO A 90 3.55 7.60 -3.62
C PRO A 90 3.13 6.22 -4.10
N CYS A 91 3.93 5.56 -4.95
CA CYS A 91 3.58 4.26 -5.51
C CYS A 91 3.87 3.13 -4.51
N PRO A 92 2.93 2.20 -4.27
CA PRO A 92 3.15 1.05 -3.39
C PRO A 92 4.12 0.02 -4.00
N ARG A 93 4.45 0.11 -5.30
CA ARG A 93 5.33 -0.86 -5.98
C ARG A 93 6.72 -0.35 -6.29
N CYS A 94 6.94 0.96 -6.33
CA CYS A 94 8.22 1.55 -6.74
C CYS A 94 8.52 2.86 -6.02
N GLU A 95 9.80 3.23 -5.97
CA GLU A 95 10.32 4.44 -5.33
C GLU A 95 10.47 5.63 -6.30
N ILE A 96 9.56 5.71 -7.29
CA ILE A 96 9.47 6.89 -8.15
C ILE A 96 8.97 8.06 -7.31
N GLN A 97 9.69 9.18 -7.40
CA GLN A 97 9.34 10.38 -6.65
C GLN A 97 8.05 11.00 -7.19
N LEU A 98 7.20 11.55 -6.32
CA LEU A 98 5.95 12.23 -6.66
C LEU A 98 6.19 13.34 -7.70
N SER A 99 7.29 14.08 -7.56
CA SER A 99 7.71 15.13 -8.50
C SER A 99 7.98 14.62 -9.92
N LYS A 100 8.17 13.31 -10.12
CA LYS A 100 8.44 12.68 -11.41
C LYS A 100 7.23 11.98 -12.00
N VAL A 101 6.09 11.95 -11.31
CA VAL A 101 4.87 11.25 -11.76
C VAL A 101 4.33 11.80 -13.09
N HIS A 102 4.57 13.08 -13.40
CA HIS A 102 4.20 13.64 -14.72
C HIS A 102 4.90 12.95 -15.90
N ASN A 103 5.98 12.18 -15.66
CA ASN A 103 6.69 11.43 -16.70
C ASN A 103 6.15 10.00 -16.90
N VAL A 104 5.03 9.64 -16.25
CA VAL A 104 4.39 8.33 -16.40
C VAL A 104 4.29 7.95 -17.87
N GLY A 105 4.73 6.74 -18.20
CA GLY A 105 4.63 6.22 -19.57
C GLY A 105 5.74 6.70 -20.52
N MET A 106 6.69 7.52 -20.07
CA MET A 106 7.93 7.74 -20.82
C MET A 106 8.84 6.50 -20.75
N ALA A 107 9.72 6.32 -21.74
CA ALA A 107 10.64 5.17 -21.78
C ALA A 107 11.53 5.10 -20.52
N MET A 108 12.00 6.25 -20.04
CA MET A 108 12.81 6.32 -18.83
C MET A 108 12.00 6.02 -17.56
N ASP A 109 10.75 6.50 -17.46
CA ASP A 109 9.86 6.17 -16.33
C ASP A 109 9.59 4.67 -16.26
N ARG A 110 9.25 4.03 -17.39
CA ARG A 110 9.08 2.56 -17.47
C ARG A 110 10.31 1.81 -16.96
N LYS A 111 11.50 2.22 -17.41
CA LYS A 111 12.77 1.62 -16.94
C LYS A 111 12.96 1.83 -15.44
N GLN A 112 12.71 3.04 -14.95
CA GLN A 112 12.89 3.37 -13.53
C GLN A 112 11.90 2.65 -12.63
N ARG A 113 10.67 2.38 -13.06
CA ARG A 113 9.69 1.61 -12.26
C ARG A 113 10.16 0.19 -12.00
N THR A 114 10.86 -0.41 -12.95
CA THR A 114 11.48 -1.73 -12.78
C THR A 114 12.74 -1.66 -11.92
N THR A 115 13.65 -0.72 -12.20
CA THR A 115 14.93 -0.64 -11.46
C THR A 115 14.80 -0.09 -10.05
N LYS A 116 13.74 0.68 -9.78
CA LYS A 116 13.37 1.23 -8.47
C LYS A 116 12.13 0.56 -7.89
N ALA A 117 11.88 -0.69 -8.26
CA ALA A 117 10.85 -1.48 -7.61
C ALA A 117 11.14 -1.54 -6.10
N ARG A 118 10.11 -1.43 -5.27
CA ARG A 118 10.23 -1.60 -3.83
C ARG A 118 10.53 -3.06 -3.54
N ILE A 119 11.42 -3.30 -2.58
CA ILE A 119 11.85 -4.63 -2.17
C ILE A 119 11.77 -4.69 -0.66
N ASP A 120 11.01 -5.64 -0.13
CA ASP A 120 11.03 -5.93 1.30
C ASP A 120 12.34 -6.64 1.66
N ASN A 121 13.31 -5.87 2.14
CA ASN A 121 14.65 -6.36 2.48
C ASN A 121 15.03 -6.00 3.91
N ALA A 122 16.12 -6.61 4.39
CA ALA A 122 16.61 -6.39 5.74
C ALA A 122 16.96 -4.92 6.04
N SER A 123 17.48 -4.18 5.06
CA SER A 123 17.82 -2.75 5.23
C SER A 123 16.57 -1.91 5.50
N GLN A 124 15.49 -2.13 4.75
CA GLN A 124 14.20 -1.47 4.97
C GLN A 124 13.66 -1.80 6.37
N ARG A 125 13.69 -3.06 6.77
CA ARG A 125 13.25 -3.51 8.10
C ARG A 125 14.07 -2.88 9.23
N GLU A 126 15.39 -2.74 9.04
CA GLU A 126 16.27 -2.08 10.00
C GLU A 126 15.95 -0.58 10.16
N ILE A 127 15.66 0.12 9.06
CA ILE A 127 15.23 1.52 9.08
C ILE A 127 13.93 1.67 9.90
N ILE A 128 12.95 0.80 9.67
CA ILE A 128 11.68 0.78 10.40
C ILE A 128 11.92 0.48 11.88
N ALA A 129 12.76 -0.52 12.20
CA ALA A 129 13.09 -0.86 13.59
C ALA A 129 13.76 0.29 14.33
N LYS A 130 14.69 1.01 13.69
CA LYS A 130 15.33 2.22 14.24
C LYS A 130 14.29 3.32 14.50
N ALA A 131 13.40 3.58 13.54
CA ALA A 131 12.34 4.58 13.72
C ALA A 131 11.40 4.20 14.88
N ARG A 132 11.03 2.93 15.01
CA ARG A 132 10.22 2.41 16.13
C ARG A 132 10.94 2.55 17.46
N LYS A 133 12.26 2.29 17.51
CA LYS A 133 13.05 2.49 18.73
C LYS A 133 12.97 3.94 19.22
N LEU A 134 13.15 4.90 18.31
CA LEU A 134 13.03 6.32 18.64
C LEU A 134 11.65 6.65 19.25
N ILE A 135 10.57 6.11 18.68
CA ILE A 135 9.20 6.39 19.12
C ILE A 135 8.89 5.72 20.46
N TYR A 136 9.07 4.40 20.54
CA TYR A 136 8.58 3.60 21.66
C TYR A 136 9.53 3.53 22.86
N GLN A 137 10.84 3.69 22.64
CA GLN A 137 11.84 3.56 23.71
C GLN A 137 12.42 4.92 24.12
N GLU A 138 12.58 5.84 23.17
CA GLU A 138 13.22 7.14 23.41
C GLU A 138 12.20 8.30 23.50
N GLY A 139 10.91 8.03 23.29
CA GLY A 139 9.82 8.99 23.50
C GLY A 139 9.71 10.07 22.43
N TYR A 140 10.33 9.90 21.26
CA TYR A 140 10.19 10.84 20.15
C TYR A 140 8.78 10.80 19.54
N LEU A 141 8.29 11.98 19.13
CA LEU A 141 7.06 12.05 18.33
C LEU A 141 7.23 11.33 16.99
N VAL A 142 6.14 10.71 16.50
CA VAL A 142 6.10 9.99 15.22
C VAL A 142 6.54 10.87 14.04
N ASN A 143 6.19 12.15 14.08
CA ASN A 143 6.55 13.15 13.06
C ASN A 143 7.78 14.00 13.46
N SER A 144 8.57 13.56 14.43
CA SER A 144 9.82 14.23 14.79
C SER A 144 10.82 14.23 13.63
N ALA A 145 11.69 15.24 13.58
CA ALA A 145 12.68 15.37 12.51
C ALA A 145 13.61 14.16 12.41
N GLN A 146 13.91 13.51 13.54
CA GLN A 146 14.75 12.31 13.64
C GLN A 146 14.08 11.12 12.95
N VAL A 147 12.80 10.86 13.25
CA VAL A 147 12.01 9.80 12.64
C VAL A 147 11.78 10.07 11.14
N GLU A 148 11.43 11.31 10.81
CA GLU A 148 11.20 11.75 9.42
C GLU A 148 12.44 11.56 8.54
N ARG A 149 13.64 11.83 9.07
CA ARG A 149 14.90 11.64 8.34
C ARG A 149 15.12 10.19 7.91
N LEU A 150 14.67 9.23 8.72
CA LEU A 150 14.78 7.80 8.41
C LEU A 150 13.77 7.37 7.36
N LEU A 151 12.51 7.80 7.49
CA LEU A 151 11.39 7.19 6.77
C LEU A 151 10.96 7.95 5.50
N LYS A 152 11.07 9.28 5.49
CA LYS A 152 10.57 10.13 4.41
C LYS A 152 11.20 9.83 3.04
N PRO A 153 12.52 9.56 2.90
CA PRO A 153 13.14 9.34 1.58
C PRO A 153 12.47 8.24 0.75
N GLN A 154 12.01 7.17 1.40
CA GLN A 154 11.30 6.04 0.78
C GLN A 154 9.80 6.04 1.07
N SER A 155 9.30 7.09 1.74
CA SER A 155 7.89 7.20 2.17
C SER A 155 7.41 6.03 3.00
N LEU A 156 8.28 5.54 3.88
CA LEU A 156 7.95 4.48 4.84
C LEU A 156 7.18 5.05 6.03
N VAL A 157 6.54 4.16 6.79
CA VAL A 157 5.93 4.48 8.09
C VAL A 157 6.59 3.62 9.19
N PRO A 158 6.54 4.03 10.47
CA PRO A 158 7.17 3.29 11.56
C PRO A 158 6.32 2.07 12.01
N THR A 159 5.72 1.35 11.08
CA THR A 159 4.88 0.18 11.35
C THR A 159 5.54 -1.09 10.85
N VAL A 160 5.49 -2.14 11.68
CA VAL A 160 5.90 -3.48 11.25
C VAL A 160 4.79 -4.04 10.37
N ASN A 161 5.14 -4.32 9.11
CA ASN A 161 4.20 -4.90 8.17
C ASN A 161 4.02 -6.40 8.46
N THR A 162 2.79 -6.85 8.65
CA THR A 162 2.46 -8.25 8.93
C THR A 162 2.93 -9.22 7.85
N PHE A 163 2.74 -8.89 6.56
CA PHE A 163 3.20 -9.73 5.45
C PHE A 163 4.72 -9.83 5.45
N SER A 164 5.41 -8.73 5.76
CA SER A 164 6.87 -8.72 5.91
C SER A 164 7.33 -9.59 7.08
N GLU A 165 6.68 -9.48 8.24
CA GLU A 165 7.04 -10.22 9.44
C GLU A 165 6.87 -11.74 9.23
N GLN A 166 5.74 -12.17 8.66
CA GLN A 166 5.38 -13.59 8.60
C GLN A 166 5.83 -14.28 7.32
N LEU A 167 5.74 -13.62 6.16
CA LEU A 167 5.96 -14.26 4.86
C LEU A 167 7.34 -13.96 4.25
N ALA A 168 8.00 -12.86 4.63
CA ALA A 168 9.34 -12.58 4.11
C ALA A 168 10.39 -13.66 4.45
N PRO A 169 10.36 -14.32 5.63
CA PRO A 169 11.23 -15.48 5.90
C PRO A 169 11.05 -16.63 4.91
N LEU A 170 9.89 -16.72 4.27
CA LEU A 170 9.56 -17.71 3.24
C LEU A 170 9.88 -17.21 1.81
N GLY A 171 10.56 -16.07 1.68
CA GLY A 171 10.94 -15.48 0.39
C GLY A 171 9.84 -14.63 -0.26
N PHE A 172 8.78 -14.29 0.46
CA PHE A 172 7.70 -13.44 -0.06
C PHE A 172 8.12 -11.96 -0.08
N ASN A 173 7.92 -11.30 -1.23
CA ASN A 173 7.98 -9.84 -1.34
C ASN A 173 6.54 -9.33 -1.54
N MET A 174 6.05 -8.50 -0.63
CA MET A 174 4.66 -8.02 -0.67
C MET A 174 4.41 -7.01 -1.80
N TYR A 175 5.39 -6.18 -2.18
CA TYR A 175 5.13 -5.05 -3.07
C TYR A 175 4.56 -5.41 -4.46
N PRO A 176 4.96 -6.52 -5.11
CA PRO A 176 4.35 -6.96 -6.36
C PRO A 176 2.86 -7.31 -6.27
N MET A 177 2.34 -7.63 -5.08
CA MET A 177 0.95 -8.06 -4.92
C MET A 177 -0.05 -6.92 -5.19
N PHE A 178 0.36 -5.66 -5.01
CA PHE A 178 -0.53 -4.52 -5.18
C PHE A 178 -0.80 -4.27 -6.68
N VAL A 179 -1.98 -4.67 -7.14
CA VAL A 179 -2.41 -4.53 -8.54
C VAL A 179 -3.34 -3.33 -8.71
N VAL A 180 -3.34 -2.73 -9.90
CA VAL A 180 -4.24 -1.61 -10.22
C VAL A 180 -5.68 -2.09 -10.11
N ASP A 181 -6.50 -1.35 -9.37
CA ASP A 181 -7.94 -1.58 -9.34
C ASP A 181 -8.57 -0.65 -10.36
N LEU A 182 -8.80 -1.15 -11.58
CA LEU A 182 -9.33 -0.31 -12.65
C LEU A 182 -10.74 0.23 -12.34
N LEU A 183 -11.55 -0.48 -11.57
CA LEU A 183 -12.91 -0.05 -11.24
C LEU A 183 -12.92 1.11 -10.24
N HIS A 184 -11.96 1.11 -9.30
CA HIS A 184 -11.82 2.19 -8.32
C HIS A 184 -10.92 3.33 -8.80
N GLU A 185 -9.85 3.04 -9.53
CA GLU A 185 -8.89 4.06 -9.98
C GLU A 185 -9.38 4.84 -11.22
N VAL A 186 -10.28 4.24 -12.02
CA VAL A 186 -10.95 4.91 -13.14
C VAL A 186 -12.42 5.08 -12.81
N GLU A 187 -12.71 5.96 -11.85
CA GLU A 187 -14.09 6.33 -11.55
C GLU A 187 -14.81 6.77 -12.83
N ILE A 188 -16.08 6.39 -12.97
CA ILE A 188 -16.92 6.72 -14.12
C ILE A 188 -16.89 8.22 -14.45
N GLY A 189 -16.81 9.09 -13.42
CA GLY A 189 -16.71 10.54 -13.60
C GLY A 189 -15.40 11.00 -14.24
N VAL A 190 -14.28 10.36 -13.90
CA VAL A 190 -12.96 10.64 -14.48
C VAL A 190 -12.92 10.20 -15.93
N TRP A 191 -13.37 8.97 -16.22
CA TRP A 191 -13.45 8.48 -17.60
C TRP A 191 -14.34 9.38 -18.47
N ARG A 192 -15.53 9.74 -17.97
CA ARG A 192 -16.44 10.65 -18.67
C ARG A 192 -15.77 11.98 -18.97
N SER A 193 -15.07 12.57 -18.00
CA SER A 193 -14.39 13.87 -18.17
C SER A 193 -13.27 13.79 -19.21
N LEU A 194 -12.45 12.74 -19.14
CA LEU A 194 -11.41 12.47 -20.13
C LEU A 194 -12.00 12.27 -21.53
N PHE A 195 -13.04 11.45 -21.65
CA PHE A 195 -13.70 11.17 -22.92
C PHE A 195 -14.27 12.44 -23.54
N ILE A 196 -14.99 13.27 -22.76
CA ILE A 196 -15.47 14.58 -23.22
C ILE A 196 -14.32 15.48 -23.68
N HIS A 197 -13.20 15.49 -22.96
CA HIS A 197 -12.03 16.28 -23.35
C HIS A 197 -11.43 15.80 -24.68
N LEU A 198 -11.30 14.49 -24.88
CA LEU A 198 -10.84 13.91 -26.14
C LEU A 198 -11.78 14.23 -27.30
N LEU A 199 -13.11 14.18 -27.10
CA LEU A 199 -14.09 14.59 -28.10
C LEU A 199 -13.94 16.06 -28.50
N ARG A 200 -13.68 16.95 -27.53
CA ARG A 200 -13.42 18.38 -27.81
C ARG A 200 -12.14 18.58 -28.62
N ILE A 201 -11.08 17.82 -28.33
CA ILE A 201 -9.83 17.86 -29.11
C ILE A 201 -10.09 17.43 -30.55
N LEU A 202 -10.82 16.33 -30.76
CA LEU A 202 -11.20 15.85 -32.09
C LEU A 202 -12.03 16.89 -32.85
N HIS A 203 -13.05 17.46 -32.20
CA HIS A 203 -13.89 18.51 -32.80
C HIS A 203 -13.09 19.74 -33.23
N CYS A 204 -12.14 20.18 -32.40
CA CYS A 204 -11.27 21.32 -32.71
C CYS A 204 -10.33 21.04 -33.89
N GLY A 205 -9.92 19.78 -34.10
CA GLY A 205 -9.09 19.38 -35.24
C GLY A 205 -9.89 19.32 -36.53
N ASP A 206 -10.96 18.52 -36.55
CA ASP A 206 -11.93 18.42 -37.63
C ASP A 206 -13.23 17.81 -37.09
N GLY A 207 -14.34 18.54 -37.26
CA GLY A 207 -15.66 18.10 -36.81
C GLY A 207 -16.11 16.76 -37.42
N GLN A 208 -15.57 16.37 -38.59
CA GLN A 208 -15.88 15.08 -39.21
C GLN A 208 -15.26 13.88 -38.50
N LEU A 209 -14.19 14.07 -37.72
CA LEU A 209 -13.54 12.99 -36.97
C LEU A 209 -14.45 12.41 -35.87
N ILE A 210 -15.41 13.19 -35.37
CA ILE A 210 -16.44 12.67 -34.44
C ILE A 210 -17.35 11.67 -35.15
N HIS A 211 -17.77 11.98 -36.38
CA HIS A 211 -18.63 11.09 -37.17
C HIS A 211 -17.91 9.77 -37.55
N GLU A 212 -16.59 9.82 -37.74
CA GLU A 212 -15.78 8.61 -37.96
C GLU A 212 -15.66 7.77 -36.68
N MET A 213 -15.46 8.42 -35.52
CA MET A 213 -15.40 7.73 -34.22
C MET A 213 -16.74 7.06 -33.86
N ASP A 214 -17.87 7.72 -34.13
CA ASP A 214 -19.22 7.23 -33.85
C ASP A 214 -19.66 6.09 -34.79
N ARG A 215 -18.89 5.80 -35.84
CA ARG A 215 -19.23 4.81 -36.88
C ARG A 215 -19.09 3.35 -36.44
N ARG A 216 -19.00 3.09 -35.13
CA ARG A 216 -18.88 1.75 -34.54
C ARG A 216 -20.22 1.03 -34.45
#